data_AF-A0A956WJP3-F1
#
_entry.id   AF-A0A956WJP3-F1
#
_cell.length_a   1.000
_cell.length_b   1.000
_cell.length_c   1.000
_cell.angle_alpha   90.00
_cell.angle_beta   90.00
_cell.angle_gamma   90.00
#
_symmetry.space_group_name_H-M   'P 1'
#
loop_
_entity.id
_entity.type
_entity.pdbx_description
1 polymer ?
#
loop_
_entity_poly.entity_id
_entity_poly.type
_entity_poly.pdbx_seq_one_letter_code
_entity_poly.pdbx_strand_id
1 'polypeptide(L)'
;MSTAAPPRRLCSVIAKAQGDKPLGTAWAVRRMLAMELELPWPEDFFAARAFPVGMGEKLAALWAEHPETGILAFAPDRVNTVPGMTRIIDFRYPEPPHAAAGRREYLVPAGQVGDFFPRLFVDDPSAMEIRGVQPVAFAGRDLFVCTHGTVDACCAKFGFPLYRELHRIAAEANAGVRVWRSTHFGGHRFAATLIDFPEGRFWGFMTPELGRMLIAREGDVADLRGSYRGWAGHASVAVQHLEGEILMREGWAWTSWPHQAEILDGPDQGVVSLRVTAFPPDSPAVVYAGIVAEAGLLPVLHSTDGELEDEMQYEVRELRRLPG
;
A
#
# COMPACT_ATOMS: atom_id res chain seq x y z
N MET A 1 -43.72 12.12 -13.63
CA MET A 1 -43.05 10.93 -13.06
C MET A 1 -41.55 11.19 -13.15
N SER A 2 -40.91 11.47 -12.01
CA SER A 2 -39.48 11.76 -11.95
C SER A 2 -38.71 10.48 -12.20
N THR A 3 -38.12 10.34 -13.38
CA THR A 3 -37.16 9.27 -13.67
C THR A 3 -35.89 9.57 -12.88
N ALA A 4 -35.85 9.12 -11.63
CA ALA A 4 -34.60 9.09 -10.88
C ALA A 4 -33.59 8.33 -11.73
N ALA A 5 -32.42 8.94 -11.97
CA ALA A 5 -31.32 8.24 -12.62
C ALA A 5 -31.07 6.92 -11.88
N PRO A 6 -30.82 5.80 -12.59
CA PRO A 6 -30.51 4.54 -11.93
C PRO A 6 -29.37 4.77 -10.93
N PRO A 7 -29.43 4.16 -9.72
CA PRO A 7 -28.39 4.35 -8.72
C PRO A 7 -27.03 3.98 -9.32
N ARG A 8 -26.05 4.89 -9.20
CA ARG A 8 -24.69 4.67 -9.72
C ARG A 8 -24.15 3.33 -9.18
N ARG A 9 -23.64 2.48 -10.08
CA ARG A 9 -23.01 1.20 -9.77
C ARG A 9 -21.63 1.42 -9.17
N LEU A 10 -21.58 1.68 -7.87
CA LEU A 10 -20.30 1.85 -7.17
C LEU A 10 -19.55 0.53 -7.09
N CYS A 11 -18.37 0.45 -7.70
CA CYS A 11 -17.55 -0.76 -7.75
C CYS A 11 -17.31 -1.37 -6.37
N SER A 12 -17.01 -0.54 -5.36
CA SER A 12 -16.82 -1.02 -3.98
C SER A 12 -18.07 -1.63 -3.32
N VAL A 13 -19.25 -1.07 -3.61
CA VAL A 13 -20.50 -1.62 -3.08
C VAL A 13 -20.80 -2.97 -3.71
N ILE A 14 -20.53 -3.10 -5.01
CA ILE A 14 -20.76 -4.34 -5.77
C ILE A 14 -19.77 -5.43 -5.32
N ALA A 15 -18.48 -5.12 -5.26
CA ALA A 15 -17.45 -6.04 -4.79
C ALA A 15 -17.76 -6.58 -3.39
N LYS A 16 -18.13 -5.68 -2.45
CA LYS A 16 -18.52 -6.08 -1.10
C LYS A 16 -19.77 -6.97 -1.07
N ALA A 17 -20.77 -6.68 -1.90
CA ALA A 17 -21.99 -7.48 -1.99
C ALA A 17 -21.76 -8.86 -2.61
N GLN A 18 -20.78 -9.00 -3.50
CA GLN A 18 -20.40 -10.26 -4.14
C GLN A 18 -19.50 -11.15 -3.27
N GLY A 19 -18.97 -10.63 -2.16
CA GLY A 19 -18.01 -11.36 -1.32
C GLY A 19 -16.61 -11.40 -1.92
N ASP A 20 -16.27 -10.42 -2.74
CA ASP A 20 -14.94 -10.24 -3.34
C ASP A 20 -13.87 -10.10 -2.25
N LYS A 21 -12.74 -10.78 -2.43
CA LYS A 21 -11.70 -10.91 -1.40
C LYS A 21 -10.50 -10.00 -1.73
N PRO A 22 -10.07 -9.13 -0.81
CA PRO A 22 -8.95 -8.23 -1.11
C PRO A 22 -7.58 -8.91 -1.14
N LEU A 23 -7.40 -10.07 -0.49
CA LEU A 23 -6.10 -10.72 -0.31
C LEU A 23 -5.41 -11.04 -1.65
N GLY A 24 -4.11 -10.78 -1.74
CA GLY A 24 -3.30 -10.99 -2.95
C GLY A 24 -3.43 -9.89 -4.01
N THR A 25 -4.06 -8.76 -3.69
CA THR A 25 -4.25 -7.63 -4.61
C THR A 25 -3.35 -6.43 -4.29
N ALA A 26 -2.41 -6.57 -3.37
CA ALA A 26 -1.46 -5.51 -3.05
C ALA A 26 -0.45 -5.33 -4.18
N TRP A 27 -0.09 -4.08 -4.46
CA TRP A 27 0.97 -3.79 -5.42
C TRP A 27 2.31 -4.21 -4.84
N ALA A 28 2.98 -5.14 -5.52
CA ALA A 28 4.35 -5.52 -5.23
C ALA A 28 5.34 -4.46 -5.71
N VAL A 29 6.12 -3.92 -4.78
CA VAL A 29 7.19 -2.95 -5.09
C VAL A 29 8.39 -3.20 -4.18
N ARG A 30 9.61 -3.03 -4.70
CA ARG A 30 10.81 -3.00 -3.84
C ARG A 30 11.01 -1.62 -3.23
N ARG A 31 10.36 -0.60 -3.80
CA ARG A 31 10.48 0.79 -3.38
C ARG A 31 9.18 1.55 -3.60
N MET A 32 8.81 2.40 -2.66
CA MET A 32 7.71 3.36 -2.82
C MET A 32 8.24 4.77 -2.54
N LEU A 33 8.12 5.66 -3.53
CA LEU A 33 8.40 7.09 -3.38
C LEU A 33 7.09 7.84 -3.20
N ALA A 34 6.86 8.37 -2.00
CA ALA A 34 5.71 9.19 -1.68
C ALA A 34 6.09 10.68 -1.73
N MET A 35 5.34 11.51 -2.44
CA MET A 35 5.61 12.95 -2.57
C MET A 35 4.38 13.80 -2.25
N GLU A 36 4.57 14.87 -1.49
CA GLU A 36 3.53 15.86 -1.25
C GLU A 36 3.18 16.58 -2.56
N LEU A 37 1.89 16.59 -2.93
CA LEU A 37 1.38 17.25 -4.13
C LEU A 37 0.04 17.91 -3.84
N GLU A 38 -0.05 19.21 -4.13
CA GLU A 38 -1.28 19.96 -3.92
C GLU A 38 -2.45 19.43 -4.75
N LEU A 39 -3.64 19.53 -4.16
CA LEU A 39 -4.91 19.28 -4.83
C LEU A 39 -5.30 20.47 -5.73
N PRO A 40 -6.17 20.27 -6.73
CA PRO A 40 -6.82 19.01 -7.12
C PRO A 40 -5.91 18.12 -7.97
N TRP A 41 -6.16 16.81 -7.91
CA TRP A 41 -5.50 15.83 -8.77
C TRP A 41 -6.40 15.48 -9.96
N PRO A 42 -5.90 15.61 -11.20
CA PRO A 42 -6.56 15.06 -12.38
C PRO A 42 -6.39 13.53 -12.44
N GLU A 43 -7.16 12.89 -13.33
CA GLU A 43 -7.08 11.44 -13.55
C GLU A 43 -5.66 11.02 -13.94
N ASP A 44 -5.08 11.69 -14.95
CA ASP A 44 -3.65 11.63 -15.22
C ASP A 44 -2.91 12.45 -14.16
N PHE A 45 -2.29 11.75 -13.22
CA PHE A 45 -1.49 12.33 -12.15
C PHE A 45 -0.39 13.29 -12.64
N PHE A 46 0.22 13.02 -13.81
CA PHE A 46 1.27 13.86 -14.38
C PHE A 46 0.78 15.19 -14.90
N ALA A 47 -0.52 15.28 -15.22
CA ALA A 47 -1.17 16.50 -15.66
C ALA A 47 -1.57 17.43 -14.49
N ALA A 48 -1.25 17.07 -13.25
CA ALA A 48 -1.55 17.92 -12.10
C ALA A 48 -0.84 19.28 -12.23
N ARG A 49 -1.57 20.38 -11.97
CA ARG A 49 -1.00 21.73 -12.07
C ARG A 49 0.19 21.94 -11.12
N ALA A 50 0.17 21.28 -9.97
CA ALA A 50 1.24 21.35 -8.98
C ALA A 50 2.40 20.39 -9.29
N PHE A 51 2.32 19.59 -10.36
CA PHE A 51 3.34 18.61 -10.69
C PHE A 51 4.68 19.31 -10.99
N PRO A 52 5.81 18.86 -10.41
CA PRO A 52 7.08 19.55 -10.56
C PRO A 52 7.55 19.60 -12.02
N VAL A 53 7.96 20.80 -12.46
CA VAL A 53 8.46 21.04 -13.82
C VAL A 53 9.69 20.17 -14.11
N GLY A 54 9.74 19.56 -15.29
CA GLY A 54 10.86 18.72 -15.73
C GLY A 54 10.94 17.35 -15.05
N MET A 55 10.03 17.02 -14.14
CA MET A 55 10.01 15.73 -13.46
C MET A 55 9.43 14.61 -14.34
N GLY A 56 8.49 14.92 -15.26
CA GLY A 56 7.79 13.90 -16.06
C GLY A 56 8.73 13.03 -16.90
N GLU A 57 9.58 13.63 -17.72
CA GLU A 57 10.56 12.90 -18.56
C GLU A 57 11.57 12.12 -17.70
N LYS A 58 12.03 12.72 -16.59
CA LYS A 58 12.97 12.08 -15.66
C LYS A 58 12.34 10.86 -14.99
N LEU A 59 11.07 10.93 -14.59
CA LEU A 59 10.34 9.80 -14.03
C LEU A 59 10.13 8.68 -15.05
N ALA A 60 9.80 9.02 -16.29
CA ALA A 60 9.65 8.03 -17.34
C ALA A 60 10.96 7.24 -17.56
N ALA A 61 12.11 7.93 -17.57
CA ALA A 61 13.43 7.28 -17.64
C ALA A 61 13.71 6.41 -16.40
N LEU A 62 13.44 6.93 -15.20
CA LEU A 62 13.64 6.20 -13.95
C LEU A 62 12.78 4.94 -13.87
N TRP A 63 11.54 4.97 -14.37
CA TRP A 63 10.69 3.77 -14.42
C TRP A 63 11.12 2.74 -15.45
N ALA A 64 11.73 3.16 -16.56
CA ALA A 64 12.33 2.24 -17.49
C ALA A 64 13.52 1.48 -16.87
N GLU A 65 14.29 2.15 -15.99
CA GLU A 65 15.44 1.57 -15.30
C GLU A 65 15.08 0.84 -14.00
N HIS A 66 14.01 1.27 -13.32
CA HIS A 66 13.57 0.77 -12.00
C HIS A 66 12.07 0.45 -11.99
N PRO A 67 11.61 -0.54 -12.78
CA PRO A 67 10.18 -0.88 -12.90
C PRO A 67 9.54 -1.34 -11.58
N GLU A 68 10.34 -1.73 -10.59
CA GLU A 68 9.92 -2.12 -9.24
C GLU A 68 9.67 -0.94 -8.28
N THR A 69 9.85 0.31 -8.74
CA THR A 69 9.62 1.52 -7.95
C THR A 69 8.23 2.08 -8.17
N GLY A 70 7.41 2.02 -7.12
CA GLY A 70 6.12 2.71 -7.09
C GLY A 70 6.25 4.19 -6.74
N ILE A 71 5.33 5.00 -7.27
CA ILE A 71 5.19 6.41 -6.92
C ILE A 71 3.79 6.65 -6.39
N LEU A 72 3.72 7.36 -5.29
CA LEU A 72 2.51 7.82 -4.65
C LEU A 72 2.61 9.32 -4.44
N ALA A 73 1.51 10.03 -4.58
CA ALA A 73 1.44 11.39 -4.08
C ALA A 73 0.43 11.50 -2.95
N PHE A 74 0.64 12.49 -2.10
CA PHE A 74 -0.23 12.76 -0.98
C PHE A 74 -0.48 14.25 -0.81
N ALA A 75 -1.66 14.59 -0.32
CA ALA A 75 -2.06 15.98 -0.20
C ALA A 75 -1.34 16.62 1.00
N PRO A 76 -0.95 17.90 0.90
CA PRO A 76 -0.51 18.64 2.07
C PRO A 76 -1.62 18.68 3.13
N ASP A 77 -1.21 18.78 4.39
CA ASP A 77 -2.10 18.94 5.54
C ASP A 77 -1.74 20.21 6.34
N ARG A 78 -2.45 20.45 7.44
CA ARG A 78 -2.21 21.64 8.27
C ARG A 78 -1.12 21.45 9.32
N VAL A 79 -0.65 20.23 9.54
CA VAL A 79 0.17 19.85 10.70
C VAL A 79 1.62 19.62 10.29
N ASN A 80 1.83 18.96 9.16
CA ASN A 80 3.11 18.42 8.71
C ASN A 80 3.66 19.15 7.46
N THR A 81 2.83 19.89 6.73
CA THR A 81 3.27 20.66 5.55
C THR A 81 4.09 21.89 5.95
N VAL A 82 5.18 22.14 5.21
CA VAL A 82 6.07 23.28 5.41
C VAL A 82 6.00 24.21 4.19
N PRO A 83 5.58 25.48 4.35
CA PRO A 83 5.45 26.40 3.21
C PRO A 83 6.73 26.53 2.39
N GLY A 84 6.60 26.46 1.06
CA GLY A 84 7.73 26.56 0.13
C GLY A 84 8.58 25.29 -0.01
N MET A 85 8.28 24.25 0.77
CA MET A 85 8.93 22.95 0.71
C MET A 85 7.95 21.89 0.21
N THR A 86 8.48 20.85 -0.41
CA THR A 86 7.79 19.63 -0.79
C THR A 86 8.37 18.49 0.02
N ARG A 87 7.50 17.76 0.72
CA ARG A 87 7.90 16.56 1.45
C ARG A 87 8.02 15.37 0.52
N ILE A 88 9.12 14.63 0.63
CA ILE A 88 9.36 13.37 -0.10
C ILE A 88 9.76 12.30 0.91
N ILE A 89 9.09 11.14 0.84
CA ILE A 89 9.35 9.99 1.69
C ILE A 89 9.71 8.81 0.80
N ASP A 90 10.87 8.22 1.04
CA ASP A 90 11.43 7.08 0.33
C ASP A 90 11.38 5.84 1.21
N PHE A 91 10.50 4.90 0.85
CA PHE A 91 10.41 3.58 1.45
C PHE A 91 11.12 2.58 0.56
N ARG A 92 12.22 1.98 1.03
CA ARG A 92 13.02 0.99 0.28
C ARG A 92 13.16 -0.29 1.08
N TYR A 93 12.67 -1.41 0.55
CA TYR A 93 12.93 -2.71 1.15
C TYR A 93 14.41 -3.09 0.98
N PRO A 94 15.08 -3.55 2.04
CA PRO A 94 16.42 -4.13 1.91
C PRO A 94 16.34 -5.51 1.24
N GLU A 95 17.50 -6.10 0.94
CA GLU A 95 17.52 -7.49 0.48
C GLU A 95 16.86 -8.42 1.52
N PRO A 96 16.04 -9.40 1.07
CA PRO A 96 15.44 -10.38 1.98
C PRO A 96 16.51 -11.15 2.80
N PRO A 97 16.17 -11.61 4.02
CA PRO A 97 14.87 -11.47 4.69
C PRO A 97 14.68 -10.07 5.31
N HIS A 98 13.43 -9.58 5.28
CA HIS A 98 13.07 -8.28 5.87
C HIS A 98 11.63 -8.27 6.38
N ALA A 99 11.30 -7.33 7.28
CA ALA A 99 9.96 -7.20 7.86
C ALA A 99 9.23 -5.94 7.36
N ALA A 100 9.99 -4.91 7.01
CA ALA A 100 9.51 -3.60 6.60
C ALA A 100 10.55 -2.91 5.71
N ALA A 101 10.12 -1.85 5.03
CA ALA A 101 11.01 -0.99 4.29
C ALA A 101 11.84 -0.09 5.23
N GLY A 102 13.07 0.22 4.84
CA GLY A 102 13.78 1.37 5.37
C GLY A 102 13.09 2.66 4.92
N ARG A 103 13.10 3.69 5.76
CA ARG A 103 12.42 4.96 5.52
C ARG A 103 13.41 6.12 5.55
N ARG A 104 13.40 6.94 4.51
CA ARG A 104 14.12 8.23 4.46
C ARG A 104 13.14 9.33 4.10
N GLU A 105 13.28 10.49 4.71
CA GLU A 105 12.35 11.60 4.51
C GLU A 105 13.10 12.91 4.36
N TYR A 106 12.62 13.73 3.43
CA TYR A 106 13.24 14.99 3.05
C TYR A 106 12.18 16.08 2.90
N LEU A 107 12.53 17.29 3.32
CA LEU A 107 11.88 18.53 2.88
C LEU A 107 12.76 19.15 1.79
N VAL A 108 12.21 19.31 0.60
CA VAL A 108 12.92 19.79 -0.59
C VAL A 108 12.30 21.11 -1.01
N PRO A 109 13.08 22.18 -1.27
CA PRO A 109 12.51 23.41 -1.81
C PRO A 109 11.70 23.13 -3.08
N ALA A 110 10.48 23.65 -3.19
CA ALA A 110 9.54 23.26 -4.26
C ALA A 110 10.14 23.39 -5.68
N GLY A 111 10.95 24.43 -5.92
CA GLY A 111 11.64 24.65 -7.20
C GLY A 111 12.81 23.70 -7.50
N GLN A 112 13.22 22.85 -6.54
CA GLN A 112 14.33 21.90 -6.69
C GLN A 112 13.88 20.44 -6.83
N VAL A 113 12.58 20.14 -6.69
CA VAL A 113 12.06 18.77 -6.66
C VAL A 113 12.44 17.97 -7.91
N GLY A 114 12.31 18.56 -9.09
CA GLY A 114 12.65 17.91 -10.36
C GLY A 114 14.14 17.52 -10.49
N ASP A 115 15.04 18.23 -9.81
CA ASP A 115 16.48 17.93 -9.81
C ASP A 115 16.91 17.05 -8.64
N PHE A 116 16.17 17.11 -7.53
CA PHE A 116 16.38 16.25 -6.37
C PHE A 116 15.96 14.81 -6.64
N PHE A 117 14.81 14.60 -7.28
CA PHE A 117 14.18 13.28 -7.39
C PHE A 117 15.09 12.19 -8.00
N PRO A 118 15.81 12.42 -9.12
CA PRO A 118 16.70 11.40 -9.69
C PRO A 118 17.87 11.03 -8.77
N ARG A 119 18.29 11.94 -7.89
CA ARG A 119 19.41 11.68 -6.97
C ARG A 119 19.07 10.63 -5.92
N LEU A 120 17.78 10.43 -5.62
CA LEU A 120 17.32 9.35 -4.75
C LEU A 120 17.67 7.95 -5.30
N PHE A 121 18.03 7.83 -6.58
CA PHE A 121 18.41 6.58 -7.23
C PHE A 121 19.93 6.40 -7.32
N VAL A 122 20.70 7.39 -6.88
CA VAL A 122 22.15 7.27 -6.78
C VAL A 122 22.50 6.81 -5.37
N ASP A 123 23.17 5.66 -5.25
CA ASP A 123 23.64 5.12 -3.97
C ASP A 123 24.95 5.81 -3.52
N ASP A 124 24.90 7.13 -3.41
CA ASP A 124 25.98 7.98 -2.91
C ASP A 124 25.42 8.94 -1.83
N PRO A 125 25.74 8.74 -0.55
CA PRO A 125 25.30 9.63 0.53
C PRO A 125 25.68 11.10 0.32
N SER A 126 26.80 11.38 -0.34
CA SER A 126 27.24 12.75 -0.63
C SER A 126 26.36 13.43 -1.69
N ALA A 127 25.69 12.65 -2.54
CA ALA A 127 24.74 13.18 -3.53
C ALA A 127 23.48 13.80 -2.89
N MET A 128 23.26 13.54 -1.60
CA MET A 128 22.12 14.05 -0.80
C MET A 128 22.43 15.36 -0.06
N GLU A 129 23.68 15.84 -0.04
CA GLU A 129 24.06 17.12 0.56
C GLU A 129 23.73 18.29 -0.37
N ILE A 130 22.44 18.59 -0.50
CA ILE A 130 21.94 19.67 -1.36
C ILE A 130 21.52 20.88 -0.52
N ARG A 131 22.00 22.06 -0.94
CA ARG A 131 21.65 23.33 -0.28
C ARG A 131 20.14 23.53 -0.22
N GLY A 132 19.62 23.57 1.00
CA GLY A 132 18.20 23.82 1.28
C GLY A 132 17.35 22.57 1.40
N VAL A 133 17.86 21.38 1.02
CA VAL A 133 17.20 20.11 1.32
C VAL A 133 17.47 19.75 2.78
N GLN A 134 16.42 19.34 3.50
CA GLN A 134 16.51 19.02 4.92
C GLN A 134 16.07 17.56 5.16
N PRO A 135 16.93 16.69 5.71
CA PRO A 135 16.48 15.38 6.16
C PRO A 135 15.55 15.53 7.37
N VAL A 136 14.54 14.67 7.47
CA VAL A 136 13.57 14.68 8.56
C VAL A 136 13.71 13.41 9.38
N ALA A 137 13.98 13.57 10.68
CA ALA A 137 13.97 12.48 11.63
C ALA A 137 12.52 12.20 12.09
N PHE A 138 11.95 11.08 11.65
CA PHE A 138 10.64 10.62 12.09
C PHE A 138 10.65 9.10 12.20
N ALA A 139 10.30 8.59 13.39
CA ALA A 139 10.35 7.16 13.75
C ALA A 139 8.94 6.55 13.87
N GLY A 140 7.96 7.09 13.15
CA GLY A 140 6.57 6.65 13.20
C GLY A 140 6.10 5.95 11.93
N ARG A 141 4.78 5.76 11.83
CA ARG A 141 4.10 5.16 10.68
C ARG A 141 3.40 6.22 9.82
N ASP A 142 3.28 5.93 8.53
CA ASP A 142 2.57 6.76 7.55
C ASP A 142 1.45 5.93 6.93
N LEU A 143 0.19 6.30 7.20
CA LEU A 143 -0.99 5.71 6.57
C LEU A 143 -1.44 6.57 5.39
N PHE A 144 -1.46 6.01 4.19
CA PHE A 144 -1.90 6.69 2.98
C PHE A 144 -3.29 6.22 2.57
N VAL A 145 -4.31 7.04 2.77
CA VAL A 145 -5.71 6.73 2.43
C VAL A 145 -6.03 7.27 1.06
N CYS A 146 -6.43 6.42 0.13
CA CYS A 146 -6.79 6.85 -1.21
C CYS A 146 -8.03 7.74 -1.17
N THR A 147 -7.93 8.97 -1.69
CA THR A 147 -9.08 9.91 -1.79
C THR A 147 -9.28 10.45 -3.20
N HIS A 148 -8.69 9.78 -4.21
CA HIS A 148 -8.60 10.28 -5.57
C HIS A 148 -9.92 10.10 -6.37
N GLY A 149 -10.89 10.97 -6.10
CA GLY A 149 -12.24 10.90 -6.68
C GLY A 149 -12.34 11.08 -8.18
N THR A 150 -11.33 11.68 -8.81
CA THR A 150 -11.26 11.84 -10.27
C THR A 150 -11.02 10.52 -10.99
N VAL A 151 -10.28 9.59 -10.36
CA VAL A 151 -10.05 8.24 -10.91
C VAL A 151 -11.25 7.33 -10.68
N ASP A 152 -11.81 7.30 -9.46
CA ASP A 152 -13.06 6.58 -9.19
C ASP A 152 -13.83 7.23 -8.03
N ALA A 153 -15.14 7.33 -8.19
CA ALA A 153 -16.05 7.91 -7.20
C ALA A 153 -15.98 7.21 -5.83
N CYS A 154 -15.72 5.89 -5.78
CA CYS A 154 -15.58 5.11 -4.56
C CYS A 154 -14.39 5.59 -3.71
N CYS A 155 -13.28 5.99 -4.33
CA CYS A 155 -12.12 6.52 -3.61
C CYS A 155 -12.47 7.78 -2.83
N ALA A 156 -13.17 8.74 -3.43
CA ALA A 156 -13.61 9.94 -2.71
C ALA A 156 -14.75 9.63 -1.72
N LYS A 157 -15.75 8.85 -2.14
CA LYS A 157 -16.95 8.57 -1.35
C LYS A 157 -16.67 7.84 -0.05
N PHE A 158 -15.78 6.84 -0.07
CA PHE A 158 -15.46 6.02 1.10
C PHE A 158 -14.12 6.42 1.73
N GLY A 159 -13.12 6.79 0.92
CA GLY A 159 -11.78 7.11 1.40
C GLY A 159 -11.69 8.42 2.18
N PHE A 160 -12.37 9.49 1.74
CA PHE A 160 -12.29 10.78 2.46
C PHE A 160 -12.92 10.74 3.86
N PRO A 161 -14.12 10.14 4.07
CA PRO A 161 -14.65 9.91 5.41
C PRO A 161 -13.70 9.09 6.30
N LEU A 162 -13.13 8.00 5.76
CA LEU A 162 -12.16 7.19 6.50
C LEU A 162 -10.93 8.01 6.91
N TYR A 163 -10.32 8.74 5.97
CA TYR A 163 -9.17 9.61 6.24
C TYR A 163 -9.42 10.54 7.42
N ARG A 164 -10.57 11.24 7.44
CA ARG A 164 -10.90 12.19 8.52
C ARG A 164 -10.95 11.51 9.88
N GLU A 165 -11.53 10.32 9.93
CA GLU A 165 -11.70 9.59 11.18
C GLU A 165 -10.38 8.96 11.64
N LEU A 166 -9.58 8.38 10.74
CA LEU A 166 -8.25 7.88 11.09
C LEU A 166 -7.31 9.00 11.54
N HIS A 167 -7.37 10.18 10.91
CA HIS A 167 -6.61 11.35 11.36
C HIS A 167 -6.99 11.75 12.79
N ARG A 168 -8.28 11.72 13.14
CA ARG A 168 -8.76 11.97 14.52
C ARG A 168 -8.25 10.89 15.48
N ILE A 169 -8.40 9.61 15.12
CA ILE A 169 -7.99 8.46 15.93
C ILE A 169 -6.48 8.50 16.21
N ALA A 170 -5.65 8.75 15.18
CA ALA A 170 -4.21 8.80 15.32
C ALA A 170 -3.76 9.95 16.24
N ALA A 171 -4.42 11.12 16.14
CA ALA A 171 -4.16 12.25 17.02
C ALA A 171 -4.56 11.96 18.48
N GLU A 172 -5.71 11.32 18.70
CA GLU A 172 -6.19 10.97 20.05
C GLU A 172 -5.33 9.90 20.74
N ALA A 173 -4.86 8.92 19.97
CA ALA A 173 -4.03 7.84 20.50
C ALA A 173 -2.57 8.26 20.73
N ASN A 174 -2.15 9.44 20.23
CA ASN A 174 -0.75 9.86 20.19
C ASN A 174 0.20 8.75 19.66
N ALA A 175 -0.28 8.01 18.66
CA ALA A 175 0.31 6.72 18.26
C ALA A 175 1.59 6.84 17.40
N GLY A 176 2.12 8.06 17.21
CA GLY A 176 3.22 8.28 16.25
C GLY A 176 2.85 7.91 14.81
N VAL A 177 1.56 8.05 14.45
CA VAL A 177 1.04 7.73 13.11
C VAL A 177 0.60 9.01 12.40
N ARG A 178 1.10 9.24 11.20
CA ARG A 178 0.60 10.28 10.29
C ARG A 178 -0.38 9.66 9.31
N VAL A 179 -1.51 10.33 9.09
CA VAL A 179 -2.55 9.87 8.16
C VAL A 179 -2.65 10.89 7.03
N TRP A 180 -2.44 10.42 5.81
CA TRP A 180 -2.38 11.22 4.61
C TRP A 180 -3.53 10.89 3.68
N ARG A 181 -4.01 11.91 2.97
CA ARG A 181 -4.80 11.68 1.76
C ARG A 181 -3.84 11.38 0.64
N SER A 182 -4.06 10.32 -0.12
CA SER A 182 -3.19 9.93 -1.23
C SER A 182 -3.91 9.84 -2.56
N THR A 183 -3.11 9.89 -3.63
CA THR A 183 -3.53 9.53 -4.98
C THR A 183 -3.89 8.06 -5.07
N HIS A 184 -4.40 7.68 -6.23
CA HIS A 184 -4.84 6.32 -6.51
C HIS A 184 -3.64 5.35 -6.58
N PHE A 185 -3.78 4.17 -5.97
CA PHE A 185 -2.77 3.10 -5.97
C PHE A 185 -3.38 1.71 -6.25
N GLY A 186 -4.53 1.68 -6.94
CA GLY A 186 -5.26 0.45 -7.24
C GLY A 186 -6.23 0.01 -6.13
N GLY A 187 -7.18 -0.85 -6.51
CA GLY A 187 -8.13 -1.47 -5.59
C GLY A 187 -9.29 -0.56 -5.15
N HIS A 188 -9.76 0.36 -6.00
CA HIS A 188 -10.94 1.19 -5.70
C HIS A 188 -12.23 0.38 -5.53
N ARG A 189 -12.33 -0.82 -6.15
CA ARG A 189 -13.33 -1.83 -5.81
C ARG A 189 -13.27 -2.32 -4.35
N PHE A 190 -12.18 -2.06 -3.64
CA PHE A 190 -12.05 -2.31 -2.20
C PHE A 190 -12.08 -1.01 -1.40
N ALA A 191 -12.56 0.11 -1.94
CA ALA A 191 -12.61 1.36 -1.19
C ALA A 191 -13.50 1.22 0.07
N ALA A 192 -13.14 1.79 1.22
CA ALA A 192 -11.95 2.62 1.44
C ALA A 192 -10.65 1.80 1.55
N THR A 193 -9.61 2.25 0.85
CA THR A 193 -8.28 1.62 0.84
C THR A 193 -7.23 2.50 1.50
N LEU A 194 -6.24 1.85 2.13
CA LEU A 194 -5.05 2.53 2.63
C LEU A 194 -3.79 1.66 2.50
N ILE A 195 -2.62 2.31 2.51
CA ILE A 195 -1.31 1.67 2.66
C ILE A 195 -0.72 2.06 4.01
N ASP A 196 -0.15 1.11 4.73
CA ASP A 196 0.48 1.28 6.03
C ASP A 196 1.99 1.10 5.95
N PHE A 197 2.74 2.21 5.94
CA PHE A 197 4.20 2.23 5.92
C PHE A 197 4.79 2.49 7.31
N PRO A 198 6.01 2.01 7.61
CA PRO A 198 7.02 1.47 6.68
C PRO A 198 6.83 -0.01 6.31
N GLU A 199 5.87 -0.71 6.93
CA GLU A 199 5.61 -2.11 6.59
C GLU A 199 5.18 -2.27 5.14
N GLY A 200 4.46 -1.34 4.52
CA GLY A 200 3.97 -1.46 3.15
C GLY A 200 2.83 -2.48 3.01
N ARG A 201 1.96 -2.55 4.01
CA ARG A 201 0.76 -3.40 4.01
C ARG A 201 -0.43 -2.66 3.41
N PHE A 202 -1.12 -3.31 2.48
CA PHE A 202 -2.27 -2.75 1.80
C PHE A 202 -3.55 -3.24 2.47
N TRP A 203 -4.52 -2.34 2.59
CA TRP A 203 -5.79 -2.62 3.22
C TRP A 203 -6.94 -2.09 2.37
N GLY A 204 -8.08 -2.79 2.42
CA GLY A 204 -9.33 -2.48 1.71
C GLY A 204 -10.55 -2.71 2.61
N PHE A 205 -11.70 -2.23 2.16
CA PHE A 205 -12.97 -2.22 2.91
C PHE A 205 -12.84 -1.66 4.33
N MET A 206 -11.88 -0.76 4.54
CA MET A 206 -11.53 -0.28 5.88
C MET A 206 -12.66 0.55 6.46
N THR A 207 -12.94 0.32 7.74
CA THR A 207 -13.83 1.13 8.57
C THR A 207 -13.02 1.86 9.65
N PRO A 208 -13.59 2.90 10.28
CA PRO A 208 -12.99 3.52 11.45
C PRO A 208 -12.58 2.56 12.57
N GLU A 209 -13.41 1.54 12.83
CA GLU A 209 -13.18 0.54 13.88
C GLU A 209 -11.97 -0.31 13.54
N LEU A 210 -11.90 -0.83 12.31
CA LEU A 210 -10.75 -1.59 11.83
C LEU A 210 -9.48 -0.74 11.81
N GLY A 211 -9.60 0.52 11.41
CA GLY A 211 -8.47 1.45 11.42
C GLY A 211 -7.97 1.79 12.83
N ARG A 212 -8.85 1.82 13.85
CA ARG A 212 -8.44 1.96 15.25
C ARG A 212 -7.60 0.77 15.70
N MET A 213 -8.04 -0.46 15.39
CA MET A 213 -7.28 -1.68 15.68
C MET A 213 -5.91 -1.65 14.98
N LEU A 214 -5.87 -1.25 13.71
CA LEU A 214 -4.64 -1.16 12.93
C LEU A 214 -3.66 -0.09 13.46
N ILE A 215 -4.16 1.07 13.89
CA ILE A 215 -3.34 2.15 14.47
C ILE A 215 -2.76 1.70 15.80
N ALA A 216 -3.60 1.13 16.67
CA ALA A 216 -3.20 0.70 18.01
C ALA A 216 -2.39 -0.61 18.01
N ARG A 217 -2.47 -1.42 16.94
CA ARG A 217 -1.99 -2.82 16.91
C ARG A 217 -2.58 -3.64 18.06
N GLU A 218 -3.87 -3.43 18.30
CA GLU A 218 -4.62 -4.10 19.38
C GLU A 218 -5.74 -4.95 18.79
N GLY A 219 -6.17 -5.96 19.55
CA GLY A 219 -7.19 -6.92 19.12
C GLY A 219 -6.61 -8.07 18.28
N ASP A 220 -7.49 -8.94 17.80
CA ASP A 220 -7.14 -10.08 16.97
C ASP A 220 -6.98 -9.63 15.50
N VAL A 221 -5.83 -9.93 14.91
CA VAL A 221 -5.56 -9.61 13.49
C VAL A 221 -6.54 -10.34 12.56
N ALA A 222 -7.08 -11.49 12.99
CA ALA A 222 -8.08 -12.23 12.23
C ALA A 222 -9.32 -11.39 11.89
N ASP A 223 -9.68 -10.40 12.73
CA ASP A 223 -10.79 -9.49 12.47
C ASP A 223 -10.53 -8.57 11.25
N LEU A 224 -9.27 -8.42 10.84
CA LEU A 224 -8.86 -7.66 9.66
C LEU A 224 -8.72 -8.53 8.39
N ARG A 225 -8.98 -9.85 8.45
CA ARG A 225 -8.83 -10.76 7.31
C ARG A 225 -9.57 -10.28 6.06
N GLY A 226 -10.82 -9.84 6.22
CA GLY A 226 -11.65 -9.33 5.13
C GLY A 226 -11.18 -7.99 4.55
N SER A 227 -10.18 -7.36 5.18
CA SER A 227 -9.63 -6.07 4.79
C SER A 227 -8.18 -6.15 4.32
N TYR A 228 -7.46 -7.24 4.60
CA TYR A 228 -6.05 -7.35 4.25
C TYR A 228 -5.89 -7.63 2.75
N ARG A 229 -5.17 -6.74 2.04
CA ARG A 229 -4.90 -6.90 0.60
C ARG A 229 -3.61 -7.62 0.29
N GLY A 230 -2.65 -7.61 1.21
CA GLY A 230 -1.32 -8.17 1.00
C GLY A 230 -0.21 -7.19 1.37
N TRP A 231 1.03 -7.67 1.22
CA TRP A 231 2.25 -6.98 1.59
C TRP A 231 3.09 -6.69 0.35
N ALA A 232 3.52 -5.43 0.19
CA ALA A 232 4.33 -5.03 -0.97
C ALA A 232 5.70 -5.71 -1.04
N GLY A 233 6.22 -6.20 0.08
CA GLY A 233 7.50 -6.93 0.14
C GLY A 233 7.50 -8.27 -0.61
N HIS A 234 6.32 -8.81 -0.97
CA HIS A 234 6.21 -10.05 -1.75
C HIS A 234 5.58 -9.82 -3.12
N ALA A 235 6.27 -10.30 -4.16
CA ALA A 235 5.89 -10.06 -5.56
C ALA A 235 4.75 -10.93 -6.09
N SER A 236 4.58 -12.14 -5.56
CA SER A 236 3.65 -13.13 -6.10
C SER A 236 2.31 -13.11 -5.37
N VAL A 237 1.21 -13.21 -6.13
CA VAL A 237 -0.14 -13.39 -5.61
C VAL A 237 -0.21 -14.58 -4.65
N ALA A 238 0.40 -15.71 -5.01
CA ALA A 238 0.42 -16.90 -4.16
C ALA A 238 1.14 -16.65 -2.84
N VAL A 239 2.27 -15.93 -2.88
CA VAL A 239 3.03 -15.61 -1.67
C VAL A 239 2.24 -14.65 -0.77
N GLN A 240 1.58 -13.62 -1.33
CA GLN A 240 0.74 -12.72 -0.55
C GLN A 240 -0.44 -13.45 0.12
N HIS A 241 -1.02 -14.46 -0.53
CA HIS A 241 -2.07 -15.29 0.07
C HIS A 241 -1.54 -16.08 1.27
N LEU A 242 -0.41 -16.78 1.12
CA LEU A 242 0.15 -17.54 2.23
C LEU A 242 0.61 -16.62 3.37
N GLU A 243 1.26 -15.51 3.05
CA GLU A 243 1.70 -14.51 4.04
C GLU A 243 0.52 -13.92 4.82
N GLY A 244 -0.62 -13.68 4.15
CA GLY A 244 -1.84 -13.24 4.82
C GLY A 244 -2.35 -14.25 5.84
N GLU A 245 -2.38 -15.55 5.50
CA GLU A 245 -2.77 -16.58 6.46
C GLU A 245 -1.77 -16.74 7.61
N ILE A 246 -0.47 -16.54 7.37
CA ILE A 246 0.55 -16.51 8.42
C ILE A 246 0.33 -15.30 9.34
N LEU A 247 0.05 -14.11 8.79
CA LEU A 247 -0.30 -12.92 9.57
C LEU A 247 -1.52 -13.16 10.46
N MET A 248 -2.57 -13.80 9.95
CA MET A 248 -3.76 -14.12 10.76
C MET A 248 -3.45 -15.11 11.90
N ARG A 249 -2.48 -16.00 11.68
CA ARG A 249 -2.08 -17.02 12.66
C ARG A 249 -1.16 -16.48 13.73
N GLU A 250 -0.14 -15.72 13.35
CA GLU A 250 0.91 -15.23 14.25
C GLU A 250 0.59 -13.84 14.82
N GLY A 251 -0.46 -13.18 14.30
CA GLY A 251 -0.94 -11.90 14.76
C GLY A 251 0.05 -10.75 14.51
N TRP A 252 -0.05 -9.70 15.32
CA TRP A 252 0.78 -8.49 15.15
C TRP A 252 2.28 -8.74 15.29
N ALA A 253 2.70 -9.82 15.96
CA ALA A 253 4.11 -10.18 16.07
C ALA A 253 4.75 -10.39 14.69
N TRP A 254 4.00 -10.96 13.74
CA TRP A 254 4.43 -11.21 12.37
C TRP A 254 4.98 -9.97 11.67
N THR A 255 4.44 -8.78 11.99
CA THR A 255 4.86 -7.55 11.31
C THR A 255 6.27 -7.08 11.68
N SER A 256 6.85 -7.67 12.72
CA SER A 256 8.23 -7.40 13.15
C SER A 256 9.22 -8.51 12.78
N TRP A 257 8.77 -9.62 12.19
CA TRP A 257 9.63 -10.76 11.87
C TRP A 257 10.18 -10.61 10.45
N PRO A 258 11.51 -10.47 10.27
CA PRO A 258 12.09 -10.58 8.95
C PRO A 258 11.74 -11.92 8.32
N HIS A 259 11.32 -11.90 7.07
CA HIS A 259 10.98 -13.13 6.37
C HIS A 259 11.22 -13.01 4.88
N GLN A 260 11.27 -14.17 4.22
CA GLN A 260 11.41 -14.30 2.78
C GLN A 260 10.62 -15.50 2.30
N ALA A 261 10.19 -15.46 1.04
CA ALA A 261 9.42 -16.52 0.42
C ALA A 261 10.18 -17.15 -0.75
N GLU A 262 9.98 -18.44 -0.95
CA GLU A 262 10.50 -19.24 -2.04
C GLU A 262 9.35 -20.02 -2.66
N ILE A 263 9.15 -19.91 -3.97
CA ILE A 263 8.24 -20.77 -4.72
C ILE A 263 9.00 -22.05 -5.02
N LEU A 264 8.49 -23.19 -4.55
CA LEU A 264 9.14 -24.49 -4.72
C LEU A 264 8.75 -25.12 -6.05
N ASP A 265 7.46 -25.13 -6.37
CA ASP A 265 6.91 -25.65 -7.62
C ASP A 265 5.71 -24.83 -8.11
N GLY A 266 5.43 -24.92 -9.42
CA GLY A 266 4.27 -24.34 -10.08
C GLY A 266 4.48 -22.95 -10.70
N PRO A 267 3.43 -22.37 -11.32
CA PRO A 267 2.06 -22.88 -11.34
C PRO A 267 1.91 -24.13 -12.23
N ASP A 268 1.43 -25.23 -11.65
CA ASP A 268 0.97 -26.43 -12.38
C ASP A 268 -0.52 -26.61 -12.12
N GLN A 269 -1.33 -26.56 -13.18
CA GLN A 269 -2.80 -26.59 -13.10
C GLN A 269 -3.38 -25.60 -12.07
N GLY A 270 -2.80 -24.39 -11.99
CA GLY A 270 -3.25 -23.35 -11.06
C GLY A 270 -2.83 -23.57 -9.60
N VAL A 271 -1.92 -24.52 -9.32
CA VAL A 271 -1.41 -24.81 -7.97
C VAL A 271 0.06 -24.39 -7.84
N VAL A 272 0.38 -23.72 -6.74
CA VAL A 272 1.73 -23.25 -6.39
C VAL A 272 2.09 -23.79 -5.00
N SER A 273 3.22 -24.48 -4.89
CA SER A 273 3.80 -24.86 -3.60
C SER A 273 4.88 -23.84 -3.23
N LEU A 274 4.87 -23.37 -1.99
CA LEU A 274 5.82 -22.35 -1.56
C LEU A 274 6.20 -22.47 -0.09
N ARG A 275 7.32 -21.86 0.26
CA ARG A 275 7.88 -21.81 1.60
C ARG A 275 8.09 -20.36 2.03
N VAL A 276 7.76 -20.04 3.27
CA VAL A 276 8.12 -18.76 3.91
C VAL A 276 9.03 -19.07 5.10
N THR A 277 10.25 -18.56 5.08
CA THR A 277 11.18 -18.66 6.20
C THR A 277 11.17 -17.33 6.94
N ALA A 278 10.85 -17.37 8.23
CA ALA A 278 10.75 -16.20 9.10
C ALA A 278 11.75 -16.29 10.26
N PHE A 279 12.16 -15.13 10.74
CA PHE A 279 13.18 -14.97 11.76
C PHE A 279 12.60 -14.14 12.92
N PRO A 280 11.84 -14.76 13.85
CA PRO A 280 11.32 -14.05 15.01
C PRO A 280 12.49 -13.51 15.87
N PRO A 281 12.33 -12.33 16.50
CA PRO A 281 13.30 -11.84 17.48
C PRO A 281 13.54 -12.86 18.59
N ASP A 282 14.79 -13.03 18.98
CA ASP A 282 15.22 -13.88 20.10
C ASP A 282 14.73 -15.34 20.07
N SER A 283 14.36 -15.85 18.89
CA SER A 283 13.88 -17.22 18.70
C SER A 283 14.54 -17.87 17.47
N PRO A 284 14.56 -19.22 17.38
CA PRO A 284 14.96 -19.90 16.17
C PRO A 284 14.11 -19.48 14.97
N ALA A 285 14.68 -19.60 13.77
CA ALA A 285 13.93 -19.45 12.55
C ALA A 285 12.74 -20.41 12.51
N VAL A 286 11.69 -20.01 11.81
CA VAL A 286 10.48 -20.80 11.63
C VAL A 286 10.18 -20.88 10.15
N VAL A 287 9.77 -22.06 9.70
CA VAL A 287 9.46 -22.30 8.30
C VAL A 287 7.97 -22.60 8.15
N TYR A 288 7.31 -21.92 7.23
CA TYR A 288 5.95 -22.21 6.81
C TYR A 288 5.98 -22.85 5.44
N ALA A 289 5.44 -24.06 5.31
CA ALA A 289 5.19 -24.68 4.02
C ALA A 289 3.72 -24.51 3.67
N GLY A 290 3.42 -24.13 2.43
CA GLY A 290 2.05 -23.93 1.99
C GLY A 290 1.80 -24.30 0.54
N ILE A 291 0.52 -24.49 0.25
CA ILE A 291 -0.01 -24.74 -1.09
C ILE A 291 -1.11 -23.71 -1.34
N VAL A 292 -0.95 -22.93 -2.41
CA VAL A 292 -1.95 -21.96 -2.87
C VAL A 292 -2.48 -22.41 -4.22
N ALA A 293 -3.79 -22.34 -4.40
CA ALA A 293 -4.43 -22.78 -5.63
C ALA A 293 -5.43 -21.74 -6.15
N GLU A 294 -5.60 -21.70 -7.46
CA GLU A 294 -6.74 -21.07 -8.12
C GLU A 294 -8.06 -21.68 -7.60
N ALA A 295 -8.99 -20.82 -7.22
CA ALA A 295 -10.26 -21.16 -6.59
C ALA A 295 -11.47 -20.88 -7.49
N GLY A 296 -11.26 -20.26 -8.65
CA GLY A 296 -12.30 -19.96 -9.64
C GLY A 296 -12.37 -18.48 -10.01
N LEU A 297 -13.18 -18.18 -11.02
CA LEU A 297 -13.38 -16.81 -11.51
C LEU A 297 -14.54 -16.13 -10.78
N LEU A 298 -14.37 -14.84 -10.48
CA LEU A 298 -15.41 -13.96 -9.96
C LEU A 298 -15.62 -12.79 -10.94
N PRO A 299 -16.85 -12.54 -11.43
CA PRO A 299 -17.13 -11.35 -12.22
C PRO A 299 -17.05 -10.09 -11.34
N VAL A 300 -16.06 -9.25 -11.61
CA VAL A 300 -15.69 -8.09 -10.82
C VAL A 300 -15.91 -6.81 -11.61
N LEU A 301 -16.51 -5.81 -10.95
CA LEU A 301 -16.58 -4.47 -11.48
C LEU A 301 -15.34 -3.70 -11.02
N HIS A 302 -14.33 -3.57 -11.89
CA HIS A 302 -13.09 -2.89 -11.52
C HIS A 302 -13.31 -1.42 -11.24
N SER A 303 -14.08 -0.73 -12.10
CA SER A 303 -14.38 0.70 -12.01
C SER A 303 -15.88 0.98 -11.98
N THR A 304 -16.29 2.05 -11.30
CA THR A 304 -17.68 2.48 -11.19
C THR A 304 -18.35 2.66 -12.56
N ASP A 305 -17.59 3.08 -13.57
CA ASP A 305 -18.05 3.29 -14.94
C ASP A 305 -17.51 2.21 -15.92
N GLY A 306 -16.95 1.11 -15.39
CA GLY A 306 -16.40 0.01 -16.16
C GLY A 306 -17.38 -1.12 -16.43
N GLU A 307 -16.88 -2.18 -17.07
CA GLU A 307 -17.60 -3.43 -17.29
C GLU A 307 -17.23 -4.48 -16.24
N LEU A 308 -18.02 -5.55 -16.18
CA LEU A 308 -17.68 -6.73 -15.38
C LEU A 308 -16.63 -7.56 -16.12
N GLU A 309 -15.54 -7.88 -15.42
CA GLU A 309 -14.46 -8.73 -15.92
C GLU A 309 -14.23 -9.88 -14.95
N ASP A 310 -13.94 -11.07 -15.47
CA ASP A 310 -13.70 -12.24 -14.64
C ASP A 310 -12.30 -12.18 -14.02
N GLU A 311 -12.23 -12.21 -12.70
CA GLU A 311 -10.99 -12.17 -11.93
C GLU A 311 -10.74 -13.49 -11.20
N MET A 312 -9.54 -14.03 -11.36
CA MET A 312 -9.14 -15.27 -10.69
C MET A 312 -9.03 -15.07 -9.19
N GLN A 313 -9.73 -15.92 -8.45
CA GLN A 313 -9.64 -16.01 -6.99
C GLN A 313 -8.64 -17.10 -6.61
N TYR A 314 -8.03 -16.96 -5.43
CA TYR A 314 -7.09 -17.93 -4.90
C TYR A 314 -7.46 -18.35 -3.48
N GLU A 315 -6.99 -19.52 -3.08
CA GLU A 315 -7.15 -20.06 -1.73
C GLU A 315 -5.86 -20.73 -1.24
N VAL A 316 -5.62 -20.65 0.07
CA VAL A 316 -4.57 -21.41 0.73
C VAL A 316 -5.14 -22.77 1.11
N ARG A 317 -4.71 -23.84 0.43
CA ARG A 317 -5.16 -25.22 0.68
C ARG A 317 -4.42 -25.90 1.82
N GLU A 318 -3.14 -25.55 1.99
CA GLU A 318 -2.31 -26.04 3.08
C GLU A 318 -1.48 -24.90 3.67
N LEU A 319 -1.36 -24.87 5.00
CA LEU A 319 -0.39 -24.07 5.73
C LEU A 319 0.12 -24.86 6.95
N ARG A 320 1.40 -25.22 6.92
CA ARG A 320 2.07 -25.97 7.99
C ARG A 320 3.25 -25.20 8.53
N ARG A 321 3.29 -25.01 9.85
CA ARG A 321 4.44 -24.45 10.56
C ARG A 321 5.39 -25.59 10.93
N LEU A 322 6.59 -25.53 10.40
CA LEU A 322 7.66 -26.49 10.60
C LEU A 322 8.68 -25.88 11.58
N PRO A 323 9.32 -26.70 12.43
CA PRO A 323 10.51 -26.26 13.15
C PRO A 323 11.59 -25.88 12.13
N GLY A 324 12.25 -24.72 12.34
CA GLY A 324 13.41 -24.30 11.56
C GLY A 324 14.70 -24.94 12.03
#